data_AF-A0A958GXZ6-F1
#
_entry.id   AF-A0A958GXZ6-F1
#
_cell.length_a   1.000
_cell.length_b   1.000
_cell.length_c   1.000
_cell.angle_alpha   90.00
_cell.angle_beta   90.00
_cell.angle_gamma   90.00
#
_symmetry.space_group_name_H-M   'P 1'
#
loop_
_entity.id
_entity.type
_entity.pdbx_description
1 polymer ?
#
loop_
_entity_poly.entity_id
_entity_poly.type
_entity_poly.pdbx_seq_one_letter_code
_entity_poly.pdbx_strand_id
1 'polypeptide(L)'
;MDAFSKNQKIILNRIRYAYQFFVLADLDGTLVPGGTSAAPKLKAKERKILETLIQAPSTYMGVVSERPVDEVSKSVHVPGVHYSGSLGLEYAVPKGALIELEGGEALKGFEKFTAELKKLATKTKGATFTNLGLYTATDWSKASAAARKSFSESARELEA
;
A
#
# COMPACT_ATOMS: atom_id res chain seq x y z
N MET A 1 -9.29 -8.95 -35.17
CA MET A 1 -8.15 -9.25 -34.27
C MET A 1 -8.72 -9.60 -32.91
N ASP A 2 -8.40 -10.78 -32.40
CA ASP A 2 -8.90 -11.22 -31.11
C ASP A 2 -8.05 -10.55 -30.00
N ALA A 3 -8.60 -9.51 -29.39
CA ALA A 3 -7.85 -8.52 -28.60
C ALA A 3 -7.26 -9.05 -27.28
N PHE A 4 -7.55 -10.30 -26.92
CA PHE A 4 -7.17 -10.89 -25.64
C PHE A 4 -6.33 -12.16 -25.82
N SER A 5 -5.28 -12.27 -25.01
CA SER A 5 -4.51 -13.51 -24.84
C SER A 5 -5.38 -14.64 -24.28
N LYS A 6 -4.91 -15.89 -24.41
CA LYS A 6 -5.59 -17.07 -23.83
C LYS A 6 -5.87 -16.90 -22.34
N ASN A 7 -4.91 -16.39 -21.57
CA ASN A 7 -5.05 -16.19 -20.13
C ASN A 7 -6.10 -15.11 -19.81
N GLN A 8 -6.12 -14.01 -20.56
CA GLN A 8 -7.13 -12.97 -20.40
C GLN A 8 -8.54 -13.51 -20.70
N LYS A 9 -8.71 -14.36 -21.73
CA LYS A 9 -10.01 -15.00 -22.01
C LYS A 9 -10.47 -15.91 -20.86
N ILE A 10 -9.56 -16.65 -20.23
CA ILE A 10 -9.88 -17.48 -19.06
C ILE A 10 -10.35 -16.61 -17.89
N ILE A 11 -9.64 -15.51 -17.62
CA ILE A 11 -10.00 -14.57 -16.55
C ILE A 11 -11.38 -13.96 -16.83
N LEU A 12 -11.62 -13.49 -18.06
CA LEU A 12 -12.90 -12.90 -18.47
C LEU A 12 -14.06 -13.89 -18.31
N ASN A 13 -13.87 -15.16 -18.66
CA ASN A 13 -14.89 -16.19 -18.43
C ASN A 13 -15.16 -16.39 -16.93
N ARG A 14 -14.13 -16.42 -16.07
CA ARG A 14 -14.33 -16.52 -14.62
C ARG A 14 -15.10 -15.33 -14.06
N ILE A 15 -14.78 -14.12 -14.50
CA ILE A 15 -15.49 -12.89 -14.09
C ILE A 15 -16.95 -12.95 -14.53
N ARG A 16 -17.23 -13.38 -15.78
CA ARG A 16 -18.59 -13.44 -16.33
C ARG A 16 -19.54 -14.34 -15.54
N TYR A 17 -19.02 -15.43 -14.97
CA TYR A 17 -19.82 -16.40 -14.22
C TYR A 17 -19.67 -16.26 -12.71
N ALA A 18 -18.92 -15.27 -12.22
CA ALA A 18 -18.78 -15.02 -10.80
C ALA A 18 -20.08 -14.43 -10.24
N TYR A 19 -20.54 -14.94 -9.09
CA TYR A 19 -21.67 -14.35 -8.37
C TYR A 19 -21.32 -12.98 -7.79
N GLN A 20 -20.10 -12.84 -7.30
CA GLN A 20 -19.50 -11.60 -6.80
C GLN A 20 -18.07 -11.48 -7.33
N PHE A 21 -17.66 -10.25 -7.62
CA PHE A 21 -16.35 -9.95 -8.14
C PHE A 21 -15.64 -8.91 -7.27
N PHE A 22 -14.51 -9.29 -6.69
CA PHE A 22 -13.67 -8.40 -5.89
C PHE A 22 -12.44 -8.04 -6.70
N VAL A 23 -12.22 -6.75 -6.91
CA VAL A 23 -11.00 -6.20 -7.51
C VAL A 23 -10.21 -5.54 -6.40
N LEU A 24 -9.04 -6.11 -6.10
CA LEU A 24 -8.08 -5.55 -5.15
C LEU A 24 -6.85 -5.13 -5.93
N ALA A 25 -6.53 -3.84 -5.90
CA ALA A 25 -5.41 -3.28 -6.64
C ALA A 25 -4.46 -2.55 -5.71
N ASP A 26 -3.17 -2.72 -5.95
CA ASP A 26 -2.15 -1.87 -5.36
C ASP A 26 -2.15 -0.46 -6.00
N LEU A 27 -1.59 0.54 -5.31
CA LEU A 27 -1.52 1.92 -5.81
C LEU A 27 -0.24 2.17 -6.62
N ASP A 28 0.92 2.17 -5.98
CA ASP A 28 2.19 2.65 -6.54
C ASP A 28 2.82 1.62 -7.47
N GLY A 29 2.93 1.94 -8.76
CA GLY A 29 3.43 0.99 -9.77
C GLY A 29 2.34 0.08 -10.36
N THR A 30 1.16 0.03 -9.75
CA THR A 30 -0.01 -0.72 -10.24
C THR A 30 -1.06 0.22 -10.86
N LEU A 31 -1.83 0.93 -10.04
CA LEU A 31 -2.83 1.91 -10.53
C LEU A 31 -2.19 3.22 -10.99
N VAL A 32 -1.04 3.57 -10.42
CA VAL A 32 -0.23 4.74 -10.78
C VAL A 32 1.11 4.25 -11.35
N PRO A 33 1.22 4.10 -12.69
CA PRO A 33 2.46 3.65 -13.31
C PRO A 33 3.60 4.64 -13.05
N GLY A 34 4.76 4.15 -12.59
CA GLY A 34 5.93 4.97 -12.27
C GLY A 34 6.40 4.90 -10.82
N GLY A 35 5.72 4.12 -9.96
CA GLY A 35 6.13 3.86 -8.58
C GLY A 35 5.86 5.04 -7.63
N THR A 36 6.54 5.03 -6.49
CA THR A 36 6.35 5.98 -5.38
C THR A 36 6.76 7.40 -5.77
N SER A 37 5.80 8.19 -6.24
CA SER A 37 5.93 9.65 -6.29
C SER A 37 5.51 10.26 -4.95
N ALA A 38 5.94 11.49 -4.65
CA ALA A 38 5.54 12.17 -3.41
C ALA A 38 4.02 12.47 -3.35
N ALA A 39 3.33 12.44 -4.49
CA ALA A 39 1.90 12.72 -4.58
C ALA A 39 1.29 11.92 -5.75
N PRO A 40 1.10 10.59 -5.61
CA PRO A 40 0.59 9.77 -6.69
C PRO A 40 -0.83 10.21 -7.04
N LYS A 41 -1.13 10.31 -8.33
CA LYS A 41 -2.45 10.68 -8.81
C LYS A 41 -2.90 9.74 -9.91
N LEU A 42 -4.10 9.19 -9.72
CA LEU A 42 -4.75 8.39 -10.74
C LEU A 42 -5.14 9.30 -11.93
N LYS A 43 -4.71 8.95 -13.14
CA LYS A 43 -5.09 9.74 -14.33
C LYS A 43 -6.58 9.54 -14.63
N ALA A 44 -7.15 10.49 -15.37
CA ALA A 44 -8.59 10.52 -15.66
C ALA A 44 -9.11 9.24 -16.33
N LYS A 45 -8.30 8.61 -17.20
CA LYS A 45 -8.66 7.37 -17.88
C LYS A 45 -8.82 6.21 -16.89
N GLU A 46 -7.83 5.98 -16.05
CA GLU A 46 -7.84 4.90 -15.06
C GLU A 46 -8.93 5.13 -14.00
N ARG A 47 -9.13 6.39 -13.58
CA ARG A 47 -10.24 6.79 -12.70
C ARG A 47 -11.60 6.39 -13.27
N LYS A 48 -11.84 6.70 -14.54
CA LYS A 48 -13.10 6.36 -15.23
C LYS A 48 -13.31 4.84 -15.33
N ILE A 49 -12.24 4.07 -15.46
CA ILE A 49 -12.31 2.60 -15.44
C ILE A 49 -12.76 2.12 -14.06
N LEU A 50 -12.17 2.63 -12.98
CA LEU A 50 -12.59 2.27 -11.62
C LEU A 50 -14.04 2.67 -11.35
N GLU A 51 -14.44 3.87 -11.76
CA GLU A 51 -15.84 4.34 -11.67
C GLU A 51 -16.81 3.41 -12.41
N THR A 52 -16.40 2.88 -13.57
CA THR A 52 -17.22 1.93 -14.32
C THR A 52 -17.31 0.57 -13.60
N LEU A 53 -16.19 0.11 -13.02
CA LEU A 53 -16.15 -1.16 -12.28
C LEU A 53 -17.03 -1.13 -11.03
N ILE A 54 -17.01 -0.04 -10.26
CA ILE A 54 -17.85 0.05 -9.04
C ILE A 54 -19.36 0.13 -9.34
N GLN A 55 -19.72 0.56 -10.55
CA GLN A 55 -21.12 0.63 -10.99
C GLN A 55 -21.63 -0.71 -11.51
N ALA A 56 -20.74 -1.66 -11.79
CA ALA A 56 -21.12 -3.00 -12.23
C ALA A 56 -21.79 -3.76 -11.06
N PRO A 57 -22.92 -4.45 -11.30
CA PRO A 57 -23.58 -5.25 -10.28
C PRO A 57 -22.62 -6.28 -9.66
N SER A 58 -22.78 -6.52 -8.36
CA SER A 58 -22.00 -7.51 -7.60
C SER A 58 -20.47 -7.32 -7.69
N THR A 59 -19.99 -6.12 -8.02
CA THR A 59 -18.56 -5.79 -8.08
C THR A 59 -18.16 -4.91 -6.90
N TYR A 60 -17.04 -5.26 -6.27
CA TYR A 60 -16.45 -4.53 -5.16
C TYR A 60 -15.02 -4.14 -5.52
N MET A 61 -14.66 -2.89 -5.27
CA MET A 61 -13.33 -2.36 -5.56
C MET A 61 -12.63 -1.98 -4.25
N GLY A 62 -11.42 -2.50 -4.07
CA GLY A 62 -10.52 -2.15 -2.99
C GLY A 62 -9.17 -1.67 -3.53
N VAL A 63 -8.61 -0.65 -2.91
CA VAL A 63 -7.22 -0.24 -3.11
C VAL A 63 -6.44 -0.52 -1.84
N VAL A 64 -5.37 -1.31 -1.97
CA VAL A 64 -4.47 -1.68 -0.88
C VAL A 64 -3.16 -0.96 -1.11
N SER A 65 -2.65 -0.25 -0.12
CA SER A 65 -1.41 0.52 -0.26
C SER A 65 -0.61 0.51 1.03
N GLU A 66 0.69 0.71 0.90
CA GLU A 66 1.55 1.04 2.02
C GLU A 66 1.19 2.43 2.58
N ARG A 67 0.71 3.35 1.74
CA ARG A 67 0.41 4.72 2.15
C ARG A 67 -0.76 4.81 3.14
N PRO A 68 -0.82 5.89 3.94
CA PRO A 68 -1.95 6.14 4.80
C PRO A 68 -3.29 6.22 4.03
N VAL A 69 -4.39 5.74 4.63
CA VAL A 69 -5.72 5.68 3.99
C VAL A 69 -6.17 7.06 3.49
N ASP A 70 -5.89 8.11 4.25
CA ASP A 70 -6.25 9.47 3.87
C ASP A 70 -5.52 9.92 2.58
N GLU A 71 -4.24 9.56 2.45
CA GLU A 71 -3.44 9.81 1.26
C GLU A 71 -3.93 8.99 0.07
N VAL A 72 -4.12 7.68 0.24
CA VAL A 72 -4.64 6.78 -0.81
C VAL A 72 -5.98 7.27 -1.32
N SER A 73 -6.89 7.66 -0.42
CA SER A 73 -8.21 8.16 -0.78
C SER A 73 -8.14 9.45 -1.60
N LYS A 74 -7.22 10.38 -1.25
CA LYS A 74 -6.99 11.61 -2.02
C LYS A 74 -6.36 11.32 -3.39
N SER A 75 -5.47 10.34 -3.48
CA SER A 75 -4.79 9.94 -4.72
C SER A 75 -5.72 9.26 -5.73
N VAL A 76 -6.55 8.34 -5.24
CA VAL A 76 -7.52 7.59 -6.06
C VAL A 76 -8.74 8.45 -6.33
N HIS A 77 -9.31 9.07 -5.31
CA HIS A 77 -10.46 9.99 -5.35
C HIS A 77 -11.63 9.43 -6.19
N VAL A 78 -12.01 8.18 -5.91
CA VAL A 78 -13.20 7.52 -6.48
C VAL A 78 -14.14 7.14 -5.34
N PRO A 79 -15.34 7.75 -5.26
CA PRO A 79 -16.36 7.36 -4.29
C PRO A 79 -16.77 5.89 -4.49
N GLY A 80 -17.03 5.15 -3.41
CA GLY A 80 -17.45 3.74 -3.53
C GLY A 80 -16.31 2.72 -3.49
N VAL A 81 -15.06 3.16 -3.49
CA VAL A 81 -13.88 2.31 -3.31
C VAL A 81 -13.60 2.08 -1.82
N HIS A 82 -13.25 0.84 -1.48
CA HIS A 82 -12.67 0.48 -0.18
C HIS A 82 -11.18 0.82 -0.19
N TYR A 83 -10.68 1.40 0.89
CA TYR A 83 -9.26 1.73 1.02
C TYR A 83 -8.66 0.95 2.17
N SER A 84 -7.49 0.39 1.95
CA SER A 84 -6.65 -0.20 2.98
C SER A 84 -5.27 0.44 2.86
N GLY A 85 -4.82 1.06 3.94
CA GLY A 85 -3.58 1.82 4.00
C GLY A 85 -2.67 1.31 5.11
N SER A 86 -1.49 1.92 5.20
CA SER A 86 -0.48 1.60 6.22
C SER A 86 -0.20 0.10 6.33
N LEU A 87 0.01 -0.58 5.19
CA LEU A 87 0.22 -2.02 5.11
C LEU A 87 -0.95 -2.87 5.65
N GLY A 88 -2.16 -2.33 5.60
CA GLY A 88 -3.37 -2.97 6.08
C GLY A 88 -3.70 -2.71 7.55
N LEU A 89 -2.95 -1.84 8.23
CA LEU A 89 -3.20 -1.46 9.63
C LEU A 89 -4.39 -0.50 9.79
N GLU A 90 -4.88 0.05 8.68
CA GLU A 90 -6.09 0.87 8.65
C GLU A 90 -6.86 0.60 7.38
N TYR A 91 -8.18 0.76 7.46
CA TYR A 91 -9.06 0.66 6.32
C TYR A 91 -10.26 1.59 6.44
N ALA A 92 -10.75 2.05 5.29
CA ALA A 92 -11.99 2.79 5.16
C ALA A 92 -12.93 2.08 4.19
N VAL A 93 -14.19 1.94 4.60
CA VAL A 93 -15.25 1.39 3.75
C VAL A 93 -16.08 2.52 3.12
N PRO A 94 -16.74 2.28 1.97
CA PRO A 94 -17.59 3.27 1.34
C PRO A 94 -18.64 3.82 2.29
N LYS A 95 -18.61 5.14 2.54
CA LYS A 95 -19.51 5.86 3.47
C LYS A 95 -19.40 5.44 4.94
N GLY A 96 -18.38 4.67 5.32
CA GLY A 96 -18.11 4.30 6.71
C GLY A 96 -17.01 5.15 7.34
N ALA A 97 -16.79 4.93 8.63
CA ALA A 97 -15.67 5.52 9.35
C ALA A 97 -14.34 4.90 8.89
N LEU A 98 -13.25 5.64 9.09
CA LEU A 98 -11.91 5.08 9.14
C LEU A 98 -11.86 4.11 10.32
N ILE A 99 -11.38 2.89 10.07
CA ILE A 99 -11.17 1.88 11.08
C ILE A 99 -9.67 1.63 11.14
N GLU A 100 -9.07 2.06 12.24
CA GLU A 100 -7.70 1.69 12.60
C GLU A 100 -7.77 0.33 13.30
N LEU A 101 -6.95 -0.61 12.85
CA LEU A 101 -6.77 -1.85 13.60
C LEU A 101 -5.98 -1.49 14.85
N GLU A 102 -6.61 -1.62 16.02
CA GLU A 102 -5.92 -1.41 17.29
C GLU A 102 -4.69 -2.34 17.35
N GLY A 103 -3.50 -1.75 17.31
CA GLY A 103 -2.25 -2.48 17.42
C GLY A 103 -2.04 -3.14 18.79
N GLY A 104 -2.97 -2.94 19.75
CA GLY A 104 -2.98 -3.58 21.05
C GLY A 104 -1.65 -3.44 21.78
N GLU A 105 -1.06 -4.57 22.17
CA GLU A 105 0.26 -4.60 22.81
C GLU A 105 1.43 -4.33 21.87
N ALA A 106 1.28 -4.49 20.55
CA ALA A 106 2.36 -4.26 19.59
C ALA A 106 2.76 -2.77 19.48
N LEU A 107 1.86 -1.85 19.86
CA LEU A 107 2.20 -0.43 19.99
C LEU A 107 3.06 -0.16 21.24
N LYS A 108 3.01 -1.03 22.27
CA LYS A 108 3.84 -0.87 23.46
C LYS A 108 5.30 -1.13 23.08
N GLY A 109 6.10 -0.07 23.10
CA GLY A 109 7.50 -0.14 22.70
C GLY A 109 7.75 0.19 21.22
N PHE A 110 6.70 0.34 20.41
CA PHE A 110 6.85 0.76 19.01
C PHE A 110 7.51 2.13 18.88
N GLU A 111 7.17 3.09 19.75
CA GLU A 111 7.82 4.40 19.77
C GLU A 111 9.32 4.31 20.10
N LYS A 112 9.68 3.43 21.05
CA LYS A 112 11.08 3.19 21.43
C LYS A 112 11.83 2.54 20.28
N PHE A 113 11.27 1.48 19.69
CA PHE A 113 11.82 0.81 18.50
C PHE A 113 12.01 1.80 17.35
N THR A 114 10.99 2.61 17.07
CA THR A 114 11.01 3.67 16.06
C THR A 114 12.15 4.66 16.30
N ALA A 115 12.33 5.12 17.55
CA ALA A 115 13.39 6.05 17.91
C ALA A 115 14.78 5.44 17.72
N GLU A 116 14.99 4.19 18.12
CA GLU A 116 16.27 3.49 17.94
C GLU A 116 16.56 3.18 16.47
N LEU A 117 15.56 2.73 15.71
CA LEU A 117 15.70 2.49 14.27
C LEU A 117 16.03 3.78 13.51
N LYS A 118 15.42 4.90 13.89
CA LYS A 118 15.75 6.23 13.35
C LYS A 118 17.21 6.59 13.65
N LYS A 119 17.69 6.40 14.89
CA LYS A 119 19.10 6.65 15.23
C LYS A 119 20.03 5.79 14.39
N LEU A 120 19.72 4.50 14.23
CA LEU A 120 20.51 3.58 13.41
C LEU A 120 20.57 4.06 11.95
N ALA A 121 19.43 4.38 11.34
CA ALA A 121 19.36 4.89 9.97
C ALA A 121 20.16 6.19 9.78
N THR A 122 20.10 7.14 10.72
CA THR A 122 20.88 8.39 10.62
C THR A 122 22.39 8.18 10.69
N LYS A 123 22.86 7.11 11.35
CA LYS A 123 24.28 6.75 11.42
C LYS A 123 24.76 5.98 10.19
N THR A 124 23.86 5.35 9.45
CA THR A 124 24.20 4.55 8.28
C THR A 124 24.19 5.39 7.01
N LYS A 125 25.38 5.69 6.47
CA LYS A 125 25.51 6.42 5.21
C LYS A 125 24.79 5.70 4.08
N GLY A 126 23.86 6.41 3.43
CA GLY A 126 23.03 5.87 2.35
C GLY A 126 21.75 5.18 2.81
N ALA A 127 21.44 5.20 4.11
CA ALA A 127 20.13 4.83 4.63
C ALA A 127 19.23 6.06 4.79
N THR A 128 17.93 5.85 4.62
CA THR A 128 16.87 6.79 4.96
C THR A 128 15.91 6.16 5.95
N PHE A 129 15.16 7.00 6.66
CA PHE A 129 14.16 6.58 7.62
C PHE A 129 12.88 7.38 7.37
N THR A 130 11.74 6.68 7.37
CA THR A 130 10.42 7.26 7.20
C THR A 130 9.52 6.74 8.33
N ASN A 131 8.91 7.65 9.09
CA ASN A 131 7.85 7.33 10.03
C ASN A 131 6.51 7.56 9.35
N LEU A 132 5.66 6.54 9.33
CA LEU A 132 4.38 6.52 8.64
C LEU A 132 3.22 6.35 9.64
N GLY A 133 3.47 6.64 10.92
CA GLY A 133 2.48 6.58 12.00
C GLY A 133 2.36 5.19 12.57
N LEU A 134 1.65 4.30 11.87
CA LEU A 134 1.39 2.92 12.32
C LEU A 134 2.52 1.94 12.01
N TYR A 135 3.46 2.34 11.16
CA TYR A 135 4.66 1.59 10.86
C TYR A 135 5.82 2.54 10.50
N THR A 136 7.04 2.01 10.48
CA THR A 136 8.23 2.73 10.05
C THR A 136 8.94 1.95 8.98
N ALA A 137 9.55 2.66 8.03
CA ALA A 137 10.35 2.05 6.97
C ALA A 137 11.74 2.67 6.94
N THR A 138 12.71 1.85 6.56
CA THR A 138 14.08 2.29 6.29
C THR A 138 14.52 1.76 4.93
N ASP A 139 14.97 2.64 4.05
CA ASP A 139 15.59 2.26 2.78
C ASP A 139 17.09 2.43 2.88
N TRP A 140 17.83 1.33 2.72
CA TRP A 140 19.30 1.30 2.72
C TRP A 140 19.87 0.81 1.38
N SER A 141 19.09 0.87 0.30
CA SER A 141 19.50 0.44 -1.05
C SER A 141 20.73 1.20 -1.56
N LYS A 142 20.92 2.44 -1.12
CA LYS A 142 22.06 3.30 -1.47
C LYS A 142 23.27 3.14 -0.54
N ALA A 143 23.17 2.31 0.50
CA ALA A 143 24.27 2.05 1.42
C ALA A 143 25.28 1.03 0.86
N SER A 144 26.53 1.13 1.28
CA SER A 144 27.58 0.16 0.90
C SER A 144 27.24 -1.25 1.40
N ALA A 145 27.81 -2.30 0.80
CA ALA A 145 27.56 -3.67 1.24
C ALA A 145 27.90 -3.89 2.73
N ALA A 146 29.01 -3.32 3.20
CA ALA A 146 29.41 -3.36 4.60
C ALA A 146 28.41 -2.62 5.51
N ALA A 147 27.95 -1.45 5.10
CA ALA A 147 26.96 -0.66 5.83
C ALA A 147 25.59 -1.37 5.88
N ARG A 148 25.18 -2.03 4.79
CA ARG A 148 23.95 -2.85 4.75
C ARG A 148 24.04 -4.03 5.72
N LYS A 149 25.16 -4.76 5.73
CA LYS A 149 25.38 -5.87 6.66
C LYS A 149 25.29 -5.41 8.12
N SER A 150 26.03 -4.36 8.47
CA SER A 150 26.04 -3.80 9.83
C SER A 150 24.66 -3.27 10.23
N PHE A 151 23.94 -2.58 9.33
CA PHE A 151 22.57 -2.13 9.59
C PHE A 151 21.64 -3.31 9.89
N SER A 152 21.66 -4.36 9.04
CA SER A 152 20.79 -5.53 9.23
C SER A 152 21.08 -6.28 10.53
N GLU A 153 22.34 -6.35 10.96
CA GLU A 153 22.70 -6.95 12.24
C GLU A 153 22.17 -6.11 13.42
N SER A 154 22.41 -4.81 13.41
CA SER A 154 21.93 -3.90 14.48
C SER A 154 20.41 -3.82 14.54
N ALA A 155 19.71 -3.86 13.40
CA ALA A 155 18.25 -3.81 13.36
C ALA A 155 17.61 -5.05 14.01
N ARG A 156 18.22 -6.24 13.83
CA ARG A 156 17.75 -7.48 14.48
C ARG A 156 17.91 -7.46 15.99
N GLU A 157 18.94 -6.79 16.51
CA GLU A 157 19.12 -6.61 17.96
C GLU A 157 18.06 -5.71 18.58
N LEU A 158 17.43 -4.82 17.79
CA LEU A 158 16.33 -3.97 18.27
C LEU A 158 14.99 -4.70 18.35
N GLU A 159 14.85 -5.83 17.65
CA GLU A 159 13.63 -6.67 17.65
C GLU A 159 13.61 -7.67 18.82
N ALA A 160 14.75 -7.90 19.49
CA ALA A 160 14.92 -8.86 20.59
C ALA A 160 14.63 -8.26 21.97
#